data_AF-A0A946DRC3-F1
#
_entry.id   AF-A0A946DRC3-F1
#
_cell.length_a   1.000
_cell.length_b   1.000
_cell.length_c   1.000
_cell.angle_alpha   90.00
_cell.angle_beta   90.00
_cell.angle_gamma   90.00
#
_symmetry.space_group_name_H-M   'P 1'
#
loop_
_entity.id
_entity.type
_entity.pdbx_description
1 polymer ?
#
loop_
_entity_poly.entity_id
_entity_poly.type
_entity_poly.pdbx_seq_one_letter_code
_entity_poly.pdbx_strand_id
1 'polypeptide(L)'
;MSETTAPADPVKSRRSWKSFVLIVTCTGIVVSVPVFVVGYALGYVRARGERGDRDVRVVSELIAKNGDQYSALTIDRGPLDKFRLRGTVPTQEALDHLNSEMIRSLGEYRAEDIMEVYVSDKDGG
;
A
#
# COMPACT_ATOMS: atom_id res chain seq x y z
N MET A 1 -31.57 33.17 -65.43
CA MET A 1 -31.72 32.17 -64.35
C MET A 1 -30.69 32.51 -63.29
N SER A 2 -31.11 33.19 -62.22
CA SER A 2 -30.20 33.57 -61.13
C SER A 2 -30.27 32.47 -60.07
N GLU A 3 -29.21 31.68 -59.99
CA GLU A 3 -28.99 30.74 -58.88
C GLU A 3 -28.68 31.57 -57.62
N THR A 4 -29.65 31.68 -56.72
CA THR A 4 -29.45 32.23 -55.38
C THR A 4 -28.77 31.17 -54.54
N THR A 5 -27.44 31.20 -54.50
CA THR A 5 -26.65 30.44 -53.53
C THR A 5 -26.82 31.09 -52.16
N ALA A 6 -27.66 30.49 -51.31
CA ALA A 6 -27.80 30.92 -49.92
C ALA A 6 -26.44 30.80 -49.20
N PRO A 7 -26.02 31.81 -48.41
CA PRO A 7 -24.77 31.72 -47.66
C PRO A 7 -24.89 30.64 -46.59
N ALA A 8 -24.02 29.63 -46.65
CA ALA A 8 -23.94 28.60 -45.63
C ALA A 8 -23.59 29.25 -44.28
N ASP A 9 -24.54 29.21 -43.34
CA ASP A 9 -24.40 29.82 -42.01
C ASP A 9 -23.13 29.35 -41.28
N PRO A 10 -22.12 30.23 -41.09
CA PRO A 10 -20.85 29.87 -40.46
C PRO A 10 -21.00 29.53 -38.96
N VAL A 11 -22.14 29.91 -38.37
CA VAL A 11 -22.47 29.70 -36.96
C VAL A 11 -22.73 28.21 -36.65
N LYS A 12 -23.32 27.45 -37.59
CA LYS A 12 -23.66 26.04 -37.39
C LYS A 12 -22.42 25.14 -37.42
N SER A 13 -21.45 25.47 -38.28
CA SER A 13 -20.16 24.79 -38.39
C SER A 13 -19.29 24.96 -37.14
N ARG A 14 -19.18 26.20 -36.62
CA ARG A 14 -18.43 26.47 -35.37
C ARG A 14 -19.03 25.79 -34.14
N ARG A 15 -20.36 25.65 -34.07
CA ARG A 15 -21.04 24.99 -32.95
C ARG A 15 -20.84 23.46 -32.98
N SER A 16 -20.88 22.87 -34.18
CA SER A 16 -20.59 21.45 -34.41
C SER A 16 -19.16 21.06 -34.00
N TRP A 17 -18.18 21.89 -34.37
CA TRP A 17 -16.77 21.60 -34.06
C TRP A 17 -16.47 21.70 -32.56
N LYS A 18 -17.03 22.69 -31.86
CA LYS A 18 -16.92 22.80 -30.40
C LYS A 18 -17.49 21.58 -29.68
N SER A 19 -18.64 21.08 -30.13
CA SER A 19 -19.23 19.85 -29.60
C SER A 19 -18.37 18.62 -29.88
N PHE A 20 -17.80 18.52 -31.09
CA PHE A 20 -16.91 17.40 -31.44
C PHE A 20 -15.64 17.37 -30.58
N VAL A 21 -14.99 18.53 -30.38
CA VAL A 21 -13.81 18.64 -29.49
C VAL A 21 -14.17 18.27 -28.06
N LEU A 22 -15.30 18.77 -27.54
CA LEU A 22 -15.75 18.44 -26.19
C LEU A 22 -15.98 16.93 -26.01
N ILE A 23 -16.64 16.27 -26.98
CA ILE A 23 -16.89 14.83 -26.93
C ILE A 23 -15.57 14.04 -26.95
N VAL A 24 -14.64 14.39 -27.85
CA VAL A 24 -13.33 13.72 -27.92
C VAL A 24 -12.54 13.90 -26.63
N THR A 25 -12.50 15.11 -26.06
CA THR A 25 -11.82 15.38 -24.79
C THR A 25 -12.50 14.66 -23.62
N CYS A 26 -13.83 14.71 -23.51
CA CYS A 26 -14.56 13.98 -22.47
C CYS A 26 -14.37 12.47 -22.59
N THR A 27 -14.37 11.91 -23.79
CA THR A 27 -14.14 10.47 -24.01
C THR A 27 -12.72 10.08 -23.63
N GLY A 28 -11.72 10.90 -24.01
CA GLY A 28 -10.34 10.72 -23.60
C GLY A 28 -10.17 10.74 -22.07
N ILE A 29 -10.85 11.65 -21.37
CA ILE A 29 -10.84 11.72 -19.90
C ILE A 29 -11.54 10.49 -19.29
N VAL A 30 -12.71 10.10 -19.81
CA VAL A 30 -13.47 8.94 -19.32
C VAL A 30 -12.68 7.63 -19.47
N VAL A 31 -11.80 7.50 -20.46
CA VAL A 31 -10.95 6.32 -20.63
C VAL A 31 -9.64 6.44 -19.82
N SER A 32 -9.01 7.61 -19.80
CA SER A 32 -7.72 7.80 -19.13
C SER A 32 -7.81 7.80 -17.60
N VAL A 33 -8.88 8.36 -17.02
CA VAL A 33 -9.04 8.44 -15.56
C VAL A 33 -9.18 7.05 -14.92
N PRO A 34 -10.04 6.14 -15.39
CA PRO A 34 -10.12 4.79 -14.83
C PRO A 34 -8.82 4.00 -15.00
N VAL A 35 -8.14 4.12 -16.14
CA VAL A 35 -6.85 3.45 -16.37
C VAL A 35 -5.79 3.98 -15.39
N PHE A 36 -5.75 5.30 -15.16
CA PHE A 36 -4.85 5.90 -14.18
C PHE A 36 -5.18 5.48 -12.75
N VAL A 37 -6.46 5.46 -12.36
CA VAL A 37 -6.91 5.04 -11.02
C VAL A 37 -6.60 3.56 -10.77
N VAL A 38 -6.89 2.68 -11.73
CA VAL A 38 -6.59 1.24 -11.62
C VAL A 38 -5.08 1.01 -11.62
N GLY A 39 -4.32 1.69 -12.49
CA GLY A 39 -2.87 1.61 -12.51
C GLY A 39 -2.25 2.10 -11.19
N TYR A 40 -2.76 3.18 -10.62
CA TYR A 40 -2.34 3.69 -9.32
C TYR A 40 -2.69 2.72 -8.19
N ALA A 41 -3.90 2.16 -8.18
CA ALA A 41 -4.32 1.18 -7.18
C ALA A 41 -3.46 -0.09 -7.24
N LEU A 42 -3.22 -0.63 -8.44
CA LEU A 42 -2.37 -1.80 -8.65
C LEU A 42 -0.90 -1.51 -8.26
N GLY A 43 -0.38 -0.35 -8.64
CA GLY A 43 0.96 0.09 -8.24
C GLY A 43 1.08 0.25 -6.72
N TYR A 44 0.06 0.80 -6.07
CA TYR A 44 -0.01 0.95 -4.62
C TYR A 44 -0.08 -0.40 -3.89
N VAL A 45 -0.87 -1.35 -4.38
CA VAL A 45 -0.95 -2.71 -3.84
C VAL A 45 0.38 -3.43 -3.99
N ARG A 46 1.00 -3.37 -5.17
CA ARG A 46 2.30 -4.02 -5.42
C ARG A 46 3.42 -3.44 -4.55
N ALA A 47 3.46 -2.12 -4.41
CA ALA A 47 4.41 -1.44 -3.53
C ALA A 47 4.16 -1.74 -2.04
N ARG A 48 2.93 -2.08 -1.64
CA ARG A 48 2.63 -2.55 -0.28
C ARG A 48 3.09 -3.99 -0.06
N GLY A 49 2.82 -4.90 -1.01
CA GLY A 49 3.25 -6.29 -0.92
C GLY A 49 4.76 -6.44 -0.83
N GLU A 50 5.52 -5.75 -1.68
CA GLU A 50 6.98 -5.77 -1.65
C GLU A 50 7.57 -5.21 -0.35
N ARG A 51 6.86 -4.27 0.30
CA ARG A 51 7.26 -3.73 1.62
C ARG A 51 6.94 -4.73 2.74
N GLY A 52 5.76 -5.36 2.72
CA GLY A 52 5.40 -6.39 3.69
C GLY A 52 6.37 -7.58 3.67
N ASP A 53 6.76 -8.05 2.49
CA ASP A 53 7.74 -9.14 2.36
C ASP A 53 9.14 -8.75 2.86
N ARG A 54 9.57 -7.50 2.66
CA ARG A 54 10.82 -6.99 3.21
C ARG A 54 10.80 -6.98 4.73
N ASP A 55 9.72 -6.46 5.30
CA ASP A 55 9.56 -6.31 6.73
C ASP A 55 9.49 -7.69 7.42
N VAL A 56 8.77 -8.67 6.83
CA VAL A 56 8.79 -10.07 7.28
C VAL A 56 10.19 -10.65 7.23
N ARG A 57 10.95 -10.39 6.15
CA ARG A 57 12.33 -10.88 6.02
C ARG A 57 13.21 -10.32 7.13
N VAL A 58 13.16 -9.02 7.39
CA VAL A 58 13.93 -8.35 8.46
C VAL A 58 13.61 -8.96 9.82
N VAL A 59 12.33 -9.13 10.14
CA VAL A 59 11.91 -9.71 11.43
C VAL A 59 12.31 -11.18 11.53
N SER A 60 12.16 -11.95 10.45
CA SER A 60 12.59 -13.35 10.42
C SER A 60 14.11 -13.50 10.61
N GLU A 61 14.90 -12.58 10.06
CA GLU A 61 16.34 -12.56 10.23
C GLU A 61 16.72 -12.17 11.66
N LEU A 62 15.97 -11.23 12.27
CA LEU A 62 16.12 -10.83 13.67
C LEU A 62 15.85 -12.01 14.64
N ILE A 63 14.79 -12.77 14.37
CA ILE A 63 14.45 -14.00 15.13
C ILE A 63 15.54 -15.05 14.91
N ALA A 64 15.97 -15.29 13.67
CA ALA A 64 17.00 -16.29 13.36
C ALA A 64 18.36 -15.96 14.01
N LYS A 65 18.74 -14.68 14.02
CA LYS A 65 19.99 -14.20 14.62
C LYS A 65 19.99 -14.36 16.15
N ASN A 66 18.83 -14.21 16.78
CA ASN A 66 18.65 -14.31 18.23
C ASN A 66 17.75 -15.51 18.60
N GLY A 67 17.88 -16.62 17.86
CA GLY A 67 16.96 -17.77 17.91
C GLY A 67 16.75 -18.35 19.30
N ASP A 68 17.74 -18.23 20.18
CA ASP A 68 17.67 -18.75 21.54
C ASP A 68 16.72 -17.92 22.43
N GLN A 69 16.64 -16.61 22.20
CA GLN A 69 15.82 -15.66 22.97
C GLN A 69 14.42 -15.46 22.37
N TYR A 70 14.30 -15.64 21.06
CA TYR A 70 13.09 -15.33 20.29
C TYR A 70 12.45 -16.55 19.62
N SER A 71 12.88 -17.78 19.93
CA SER A 71 12.35 -19.03 19.36
C SER A 71 10.84 -19.21 19.52
N ALA A 72 10.25 -18.61 20.56
CA ALA A 72 8.82 -18.65 20.82
C ALA A 72 8.02 -17.57 20.04
N LEU A 73 8.70 -16.75 19.22
CA LEU A 73 8.05 -15.78 18.36
C LEU A 73 7.60 -16.43 17.05
N THR A 74 6.36 -16.15 16.69
CA THR A 74 5.72 -16.58 15.45
C THR A 74 5.34 -15.36 14.63
N ILE A 75 5.56 -15.43 13.32
CA ILE A 75 5.14 -14.40 12.37
C ILE A 75 3.81 -14.84 11.78
N ASP A 76 2.73 -14.16 12.16
CA ASP A 76 1.40 -14.39 11.61
C ASP A 76 1.16 -13.44 10.42
N ARG A 77 0.82 -13.97 9.25
CA ARG A 77 0.50 -13.16 8.06
C ARG A 77 -1.00 -12.93 8.00
N GLY A 78 -1.41 -11.73 8.42
CA GLY A 78 -2.78 -11.28 8.34
C GLY A 78 -3.22 -10.90 6.92
N PRO A 79 -4.53 -10.71 6.70
CA PRO A 79 -5.06 -10.20 5.44
C PRO A 79 -4.54 -8.78 5.17
N LEU A 80 -4.21 -8.47 3.90
CA LEU A 80 -3.70 -7.18 3.40
C LEU A 80 -2.20 -6.89 3.64
N ASP A 81 -1.35 -7.91 3.58
CA ASP A 81 0.13 -7.79 3.77
C ASP A 81 0.55 -7.22 5.13
N LYS A 82 -0.38 -7.20 6.10
CA LYS A 82 -0.06 -6.93 7.49
C LYS A 82 0.39 -8.23 8.13
N PHE A 83 1.68 -8.36 8.41
CA PHE A 83 2.15 -9.41 9.31
C PHE A 83 2.11 -8.89 10.75
N ARG A 84 1.98 -9.79 11.70
CA ARG A 84 2.10 -9.52 13.12
C ARG A 84 3.10 -10.48 13.73
N LEU A 85 3.97 -9.95 14.56
CA LEU A 85 4.87 -10.74 15.37
C LEU A 85 4.15 -11.06 16.68
N ARG A 86 3.83 -12.34 16.89
CA ARG A 86 3.14 -12.83 18.07
C ARG A 86 3.98 -13.86 18.80
N GLY A 87 4.03 -13.76 20.12
CA GLY A 87 4.67 -14.78 20.94
C GLY A 87 5.03 -14.26 22.31
N THR A 88 5.89 -15.03 22.97
CA THR A 88 6.35 -14.72 24.32
C THR A 88 7.86 -14.63 24.38
N VAL A 89 8.39 -13.58 25.00
CA VAL A 89 9.83 -13.43 25.27
C VAL A 89 10.15 -13.74 26.74
N PRO A 90 11.35 -14.24 27.07
CA PRO A 90 11.66 -14.74 28.40
C PRO A 90 11.76 -13.65 29.47
N THR A 91 12.10 -12.41 29.10
CA THR A 91 12.29 -11.29 30.04
C THR A 91 11.80 -9.98 29.44
N GLN A 92 11.53 -8.98 30.29
CA GLN A 92 11.22 -7.62 29.86
C GLN A 92 12.41 -6.98 29.11
N GLU A 93 13.65 -7.22 29.54
CA GLU A 93 14.83 -6.73 28.83
C GLU A 93 14.92 -7.26 27.38
N ALA A 94 14.55 -8.53 27.16
CA ALA A 94 14.49 -9.10 25.83
C ALA A 94 13.37 -8.45 24.98
N LEU A 95 12.24 -8.09 25.61
CA LEU A 95 11.17 -7.36 24.94
C LEU A 95 11.61 -5.94 24.53
N ASP A 96 12.26 -5.22 25.44
CA ASP A 96 12.76 -3.87 25.20
C ASP A 96 13.84 -3.86 24.12
N HIS A 97 14.74 -4.86 24.15
CA HIS A 97 15.77 -5.04 23.13
C HIS A 97 15.14 -5.35 21.75
N LEU A 98 14.19 -6.30 21.69
CA LEU A 98 13.45 -6.63 20.46
C LEU A 98 12.72 -5.40 19.91
N ASN A 99 12.07 -4.63 20.78
CA ASN A 99 11.36 -3.41 20.40
C ASN A 99 12.34 -2.38 19.82
N SER A 100 13.47 -2.15 20.47
CA SER A 100 14.49 -1.22 19.97
C SER A 100 15.07 -1.64 18.61
N GLU A 101 15.32 -2.93 18.38
CA GLU A 101 15.82 -3.43 17.09
C GLU A 101 14.74 -3.35 16.00
N MET A 102 13.47 -3.60 16.33
CA MET A 102 12.36 -3.44 15.40
C MET A 102 12.09 -1.98 15.04
N ILE A 103 12.12 -1.05 16.01
CA ILE A 103 12.03 0.39 15.74
C ILE A 103 13.18 0.83 14.85
N ARG A 104 14.41 0.36 15.11
CA ARG A 104 15.58 0.70 14.30
C ARG A 104 15.49 0.18 12.86
N SER A 105 14.93 -1.01 12.66
CA SER A 105 14.91 -1.68 11.36
C SER A 105 13.66 -1.36 10.51
N LEU A 106 12.51 -1.17 11.14
CA LEU A 106 11.21 -0.92 10.49
C LEU A 106 10.67 0.50 10.69
N GLY A 107 11.19 1.24 11.67
CA GLY A 107 10.67 2.53 12.11
C GLY A 107 9.63 2.40 13.24
N GLU A 108 9.52 3.44 14.07
CA GLU A 108 8.71 3.49 15.30
C GLU A 108 7.24 3.10 15.08
N TYR A 109 6.56 3.79 14.15
CA TYR A 109 5.16 3.52 13.79
C TYR A 109 4.89 2.09 13.30
N ARG A 110 5.91 1.40 12.75
CA ARG A 110 5.76 0.04 12.24
C ARG A 110 6.00 -1.00 13.31
N ALA A 111 7.00 -0.77 14.16
CA ALA A 111 7.25 -1.67 15.29
C ALA A 111 5.99 -1.80 16.15
N GLU A 112 5.30 -0.69 16.43
CA GLU A 112 4.06 -0.70 17.23
C GLU A 112 2.87 -1.40 16.51
N ASP A 113 2.64 -1.18 15.21
CA ASP A 113 1.47 -1.77 14.50
C ASP A 113 1.63 -3.29 14.24
N ILE A 114 2.86 -3.81 14.30
CA ILE A 114 3.21 -5.20 13.92
C ILE A 114 3.49 -6.05 15.16
N MET A 115 3.87 -5.47 16.30
CA MET A 115 4.32 -6.21 17.48
C MET A 115 3.18 -6.49 18.47
N GLU A 116 2.92 -7.77 18.68
CA GLU A 116 1.97 -8.27 19.67
C GLU A 116 2.67 -9.35 20.51
N VAL A 117 3.73 -8.92 21.20
CA VAL A 117 4.64 -9.79 21.96
C VAL A 117 4.48 -9.52 23.46
N TYR A 118 4.39 -10.58 24.24
CA TYR A 118 4.22 -10.52 25.69
C TYR A 118 5.46 -11.09 26.39
N VAL A 119 5.73 -10.66 27.62
CA VAL A 119 6.72 -11.35 28.45
C VAL A 119 6.08 -12.62 28.98
N SER A 120 6.78 -13.76 28.83
CA SER A 120 6.37 -15.01 29.46
C SER A 120 6.51 -14.82 30.97
N ASP A 121 5.38 -14.68 31.66
CA ASP A 121 5.37 -14.60 33.11
C ASP A 121 5.84 -15.95 33.67
N LYS A 122 7.09 -15.99 34.15
CA LYS A 122 7.65 -17.15 34.84
C LYS A 122 7.51 -17.07 36.36
N ASP A 123 6.74 -16.10 36.86
CA ASP A 123 6.51 -15.89 38.28
C ASP A 123 5.02 -16.09 38.65
N GLY A 124 4.49 -17.28 38.39
CA GLY A 124 3.09 -17.60 38.73
C GLY A 124 2.77 -19.08 38.89
N GLY A 125 3.27 -19.72 39.96
CA GLY A 125 2.71 -20.98 40.51
C GLY A 125 3.71 -22.09 40.77
#